data_AF-A0A7H0H1W4-F1
#
_entry.id   AF-A0A7H0H1W4-F1
#
_cell.length_a   1.000
_cell.length_b   1.000
_cell.length_c   1.000
_cell.angle_alpha   90.00
_cell.angle_beta   90.00
_cell.angle_gamma   90.00
#
_symmetry.space_group_name_H-M   'P 1'
#
loop_
_entity.id
_entity.type
_entity.pdbx_description
1 polymer ?
#
loop_
_entity_poly.entity_id
_entity_poly.type
_entity_poly.pdbx_seq_one_letter_code
_entity_poly.pdbx_strand_id
1 'polypeptide(L)'
;MSKQTKKPSFGDDLDMPAPPLTNDARLYGVNREVVLLPQSVVPADTSVPPAPISTVPTEEEWLKFSTFLRRSTYVRLKQSEYWDRLVLKKAVDSALCAFLDAMDGADRPLPEAEQYRLNGKKLK
;
A
#
# COMPACT_ATOMS: atom_id res chain seq x y z
N MET A 1 22.46 57.07 12.29
CA MET A 1 22.19 56.65 10.90
C MET A 1 21.46 55.31 10.92
N SER A 2 20.15 55.32 10.70
CA SER A 2 19.28 54.14 10.81
C SER A 2 19.11 53.47 9.45
N LYS A 3 19.37 52.17 9.34
CA LYS A 3 19.10 51.37 8.13
C LYS A 3 17.77 50.64 8.31
N GLN A 4 16.74 51.05 7.56
CA GLN A 4 15.50 50.30 7.40
C GLN A 4 15.78 49.04 6.55
N THR A 5 15.50 47.86 7.09
CA THR A 5 15.44 46.61 6.31
C THR A 5 14.01 46.40 5.84
N LYS A 6 13.82 46.43 4.50
CA LYS A 6 12.55 46.11 3.82
C LYS A 6 12.11 44.68 4.18
N LYS A 7 10.89 44.53 4.68
CA LYS A 7 10.23 43.21 4.82
C LYS A 7 9.91 42.67 3.42
N PRO A 8 10.11 41.37 3.13
CA PRO A 8 9.69 40.78 1.86
C PRO A 8 8.16 40.78 1.78
N SER A 9 7.64 41.30 0.66
CA SER A 9 6.21 41.33 0.33
C SER A 9 5.78 39.94 -0.14
N PHE A 10 4.74 39.37 0.48
CA PHE A 10 4.24 38.01 0.25
C PHE A 10 3.22 37.93 -0.92
N GLY A 11 3.27 38.89 -1.85
CA GLY A 11 2.19 39.14 -2.80
C GLY A 11 2.49 38.84 -4.28
N ASP A 12 3.70 38.41 -4.62
CA ASP A 12 4.16 38.31 -6.02
C ASP A 12 4.29 36.87 -6.55
N ASP A 13 3.75 35.87 -5.84
CA ASP A 13 3.90 34.45 -6.16
C ASP A 13 2.55 33.73 -6.35
N LEU A 14 1.51 34.48 -6.74
CA LEU A 14 0.16 33.96 -6.99
C LEU A 14 -0.11 33.60 -8.46
N ASP A 15 0.85 33.88 -9.36
CA ASP A 15 0.72 33.63 -10.81
C ASP A 15 1.69 32.54 -11.33
N MET A 16 2.26 31.73 -10.44
CA MET A 16 3.09 30.61 -10.89
C MET A 16 2.18 29.42 -11.26
N PRO A 17 2.12 28.99 -12.54
CA PRO A 17 1.37 27.80 -12.89
C PRO A 17 1.97 26.61 -12.14
N ALA A 18 1.10 25.88 -11.43
CA ALA A 18 1.51 24.72 -10.65
C ALA A 18 2.34 23.78 -11.55
N PRO A 19 3.53 23.32 -11.11
CA PRO A 19 4.29 22.36 -11.88
C PRO A 19 3.40 21.13 -12.12
N PRO A 20 3.35 20.59 -13.34
CA PRO A 20 2.56 19.42 -13.63
C PRO A 20 3.01 18.29 -12.69
N LEU A 21 2.04 17.57 -12.10
CA LEU A 21 2.27 16.34 -11.36
C LEU A 21 2.93 15.32 -12.30
N THR A 22 4.25 15.44 -12.49
CA THR A 22 5.03 14.48 -13.23
C THR A 22 4.84 13.14 -12.54
N ASN A 23 4.33 12.22 -13.33
CA ASN A 23 3.76 10.95 -12.93
C ASN A 23 4.87 10.04 -12.38
N ASP A 24 5.09 10.09 -11.05
CA ASP A 24 6.00 9.21 -10.28
C ASP A 24 5.68 7.71 -10.45
N ALA A 25 4.56 7.36 -11.09
CA ALA A 25 4.15 5.97 -11.37
C ALA A 25 5.22 5.16 -12.12
N ARG A 26 6.08 5.82 -12.92
CA ARG A 26 7.19 5.16 -13.62
C ARG A 26 8.31 4.67 -12.70
N LEU A 27 8.44 5.23 -11.49
CA LEU A 27 9.44 4.78 -10.51
C LEU A 27 9.02 3.51 -9.77
N TYR A 28 7.73 3.14 -9.83
CA TYR A 28 7.17 1.97 -9.14
C TYR A 28 6.48 0.98 -10.08
N GLY A 29 6.72 1.05 -11.39
CA GLY A 29 6.29 0.02 -12.36
C GLY A 29 4.77 -0.10 -12.59
N VAL A 30 3.95 0.84 -12.11
CA VAL A 30 2.48 0.76 -12.22
C VAL A 30 2.01 1.35 -13.56
N ASN A 31 2.06 0.55 -14.63
CA ASN A 31 1.30 0.82 -15.84
C ASN A 31 -0.12 0.26 -15.64
N ARG A 32 -1.04 1.10 -15.15
CA ARG A 32 -2.45 0.72 -14.98
C ARG A 32 -3.20 0.91 -16.31
N GLU A 33 -3.14 -0.08 -17.19
CA GLU A 33 -4.13 -0.23 -18.26
C GLU A 33 -5.29 -1.08 -17.74
N VAL A 34 -6.45 -0.45 -17.57
CA VAL A 34 -7.68 -1.12 -17.14
C VAL A 34 -8.35 -1.72 -18.37
N VAL A 35 -8.18 -3.02 -18.59
CA VAL A 35 -8.96 -3.79 -19.56
C VAL A 35 -10.10 -4.48 -18.82
N LEU A 36 -11.32 -3.99 -19.04
CA LEU A 36 -12.56 -4.64 -18.60
C LEU A 36 -13.00 -5.65 -19.68
N LEU A 37 -13.16 -6.93 -19.30
CA LEU A 37 -13.83 -7.94 -20.13
C LEU A 37 -14.98 -8.59 -19.35
N PRO A 38 -16.14 -8.82 -19.99
CA PRO A 38 -17.37 -9.24 -19.33
C PRO A 38 -17.43 -10.75 -19.05
N GLN A 39 -18.17 -11.09 -17.99
CA GLN A 39 -18.46 -12.43 -17.50
C GLN A 39 -19.29 -13.26 -18.49
N SER A 40 -18.99 -14.55 -18.59
CA SER A 40 -19.86 -15.55 -19.24
C SER A 40 -20.08 -16.73 -18.28
N VAL A 41 -21.35 -17.07 -18.10
CA VAL A 41 -21.92 -18.11 -17.22
C VAL A 41 -22.44 -19.25 -18.09
N VAL A 42 -22.10 -20.52 -17.79
CA VAL A 42 -23.03 -21.66 -17.55
C VAL A 42 -22.28 -22.97 -17.19
N PRO A 43 -22.96 -23.96 -16.53
CA PRO A 43 -22.37 -25.02 -15.70
C PRO A 43 -22.50 -26.44 -16.29
N ALA A 44 -21.80 -27.43 -15.71
CA ALA A 44 -22.35 -28.73 -15.26
C ALA A 44 -21.25 -29.76 -14.87
N ASP A 45 -21.46 -30.35 -13.69
CA ASP A 45 -21.14 -31.71 -13.22
C ASP A 45 -19.78 -32.36 -13.49
N THR A 46 -19.05 -32.65 -12.40
CA THR A 46 -18.58 -34.00 -12.09
C THR A 46 -18.35 -34.14 -10.58
N SER A 47 -19.07 -35.11 -10.02
CA SER A 47 -19.00 -35.64 -8.66
C SER A 47 -17.59 -36.12 -8.27
N VAL A 48 -17.03 -35.50 -7.23
CA VAL A 48 -16.14 -36.12 -6.23
C VAL A 48 -16.53 -35.54 -4.87
N PRO A 49 -16.72 -36.32 -3.80
CA PRO A 49 -16.86 -35.74 -2.47
C PRO A 49 -15.46 -35.33 -1.97
N PRO A 50 -15.12 -34.02 -1.88
CA PRO A 50 -13.91 -33.66 -1.16
C PRO A 50 -14.15 -33.92 0.32
N ALA A 51 -13.26 -34.69 0.92
CA ALA A 51 -13.12 -34.78 2.37
C ALA A 51 -13.14 -33.35 2.94
N PRO A 52 -13.76 -33.12 4.11
CA PRO A 52 -13.66 -31.82 4.77
C PRO A 52 -12.21 -31.67 5.23
N ILE A 53 -11.40 -31.03 4.38
CA ILE A 53 -10.18 -30.39 4.83
C ILE A 53 -10.71 -29.32 5.78
N SER A 54 -10.73 -29.64 7.07
CA SER A 54 -10.95 -28.67 8.12
C SER A 54 -9.72 -27.77 8.13
N THR A 55 -9.63 -26.88 7.15
CA THR A 55 -8.83 -25.67 7.24
C THR A 55 -9.51 -24.86 8.32
N VAL A 56 -9.12 -25.13 9.57
CA VAL A 56 -9.29 -24.17 10.65
C VAL A 56 -8.73 -22.88 10.07
N PRO A 57 -9.54 -21.82 9.85
CA PRO A 57 -8.99 -20.54 9.46
C PRO A 57 -8.02 -20.19 10.58
N THR A 58 -6.73 -20.28 10.28
CA THR A 58 -5.71 -19.78 11.20
C THR A 58 -6.02 -18.31 11.25
N GLU A 59 -6.63 -17.86 12.35
CA GLU A 59 -7.00 -16.47 12.54
C GLU A 59 -5.71 -15.67 12.38
N GLU A 60 -5.58 -14.97 11.25
CA GLU A 60 -4.36 -14.24 10.95
C GLU A 60 -4.15 -13.17 12.02
N GLU A 61 -3.02 -13.29 12.73
CA GLU A 61 -2.68 -12.35 13.78
C GLU A 61 -2.25 -11.01 13.16
N TRP A 62 -2.76 -9.91 13.72
CA TRP A 62 -2.34 -8.58 13.29
C TRP A 62 -1.05 -8.16 14.00
N LEU A 63 0.05 -8.12 13.26
CA LEU A 63 1.34 -7.63 13.78
C LEU A 63 1.43 -6.10 13.69
N LYS A 64 2.13 -5.50 14.67
CA LYS A 64 2.47 -4.07 14.62
C LYS A 64 3.57 -3.83 13.58
N PHE A 65 3.28 -2.96 12.62
CA PHE A 65 4.22 -2.51 11.60
C PHE A 65 4.28 -0.97 11.61
N SER A 66 5.49 -0.41 11.60
CA SER A 66 5.70 1.04 11.51
C SER A 66 6.78 1.37 10.49
N THR A 67 6.53 2.43 9.72
CA THR A 67 7.45 2.96 8.71
C THR A 67 7.18 4.45 8.47
N PHE A 68 7.99 5.09 7.64
CA PHE A 68 7.85 6.50 7.28
C PHE A 68 7.08 6.68 5.97
N LEU A 69 6.32 7.77 5.86
CA LEU A 69 5.58 8.15 4.67
C LEU A 69 6.01 9.54 4.19
N ARG A 70 5.95 9.77 2.87
CA ARG A 70 6.07 11.12 2.30
C ARG A 70 4.90 12.00 2.80
N ARG A 71 5.17 13.27 3.12
CA ARG A 71 4.16 14.23 3.60
C ARG A 71 2.95 14.32 2.68
N SER A 72 3.16 14.36 1.37
CA SER A 72 2.08 14.39 0.39
C SER A 72 1.16 13.17 0.44
N THR A 73 1.72 11.99 0.74
CA THR A 73 0.95 10.75 0.88
C THR A 73 0.16 10.74 2.18
N TYR A 74 0.76 11.22 3.28
CA TYR A 74 0.07 11.38 4.56
C TYR A 74 -1.15 12.32 4.45
N VAL A 75 -1.03 13.44 3.74
CA VAL A 75 -2.16 14.36 3.53
C VAL A 75 -3.31 13.68 2.79
N ARG A 76 -3.02 12.97 1.68
CA ARG A 76 -4.04 12.22 0.94
C ARG A 76 -4.71 11.14 1.78
N LEU A 77 -3.92 10.44 2.61
CA LEU A 77 -4.43 9.45 3.55
C LEU A 77 -5.48 10.05 4.49
N LYS A 78 -5.18 11.22 5.08
CA LYS A 78 -6.09 11.93 5.99
C LYS A 78 -7.33 12.44 5.28
N GLN A 79 -7.20 12.87 4.03
CA GLN A 79 -8.35 13.26 3.21
C GLN A 79 -9.28 12.06 2.96
N SER A 80 -8.75 10.90 2.56
CA SER A 80 -9.56 9.69 2.35
C SER A 80 -10.15 9.11 3.63
N GLU A 81 -9.47 9.24 4.77
CA GLU A 81 -10.05 8.88 6.08
C GLU A 81 -11.29 9.72 6.38
N TYR A 82 -11.25 11.01 6.04
CA TYR A 82 -12.36 11.93 6.27
C TYR A 82 -13.51 11.73 5.26
N TRP A 83 -13.21 11.75 3.96
CA TRP A 83 -14.20 11.74 2.88
C TRP A 83 -14.72 10.34 2.56
N ASP A 84 -13.83 9.36 2.48
CA ASP A 84 -14.14 8.00 2.00
C ASP A 84 -14.29 6.98 3.13
N ARG A 85 -14.13 7.40 4.39
CA ARG A 85 -14.11 6.52 5.57
C ARG A 85 -13.10 5.39 5.45
N LEU A 86 -11.94 5.69 4.85
CA LEU A 86 -10.88 4.73 4.62
C LEU A 86 -10.44 4.07 5.94
N VAL A 87 -10.52 2.74 5.99
CA VAL A 87 -9.95 1.96 7.11
C VAL A 87 -8.48 1.69 6.82
N LEU A 88 -7.61 2.54 7.36
CA LEU A 88 -6.17 2.52 7.08
C LEU A 88 -5.54 1.14 7.21
N LYS A 89 -5.87 0.42 8.29
CA LYS A 89 -5.34 -0.92 8.57
C LYS A 89 -5.58 -1.89 7.41
N LYS A 90 -6.81 -1.94 6.89
CA LYS A 90 -7.19 -2.80 5.76
C LYS A 90 -6.61 -2.32 4.43
N ALA A 91 -6.56 -1.00 4.24
CA ALA A 91 -6.04 -0.41 3.02
C ALA A 91 -4.53 -0.67 2.83
N VAL A 92 -3.76 -0.55 3.92
CA VAL A 92 -2.32 -0.84 3.90
C VAL A 92 -2.07 -2.32 3.67
N ASP A 93 -2.79 -3.18 4.39
CA ASP A 93 -2.71 -4.64 4.25
C ASP A 93 -2.99 -5.08 2.80
N SER A 94 -4.13 -4.70 2.24
CA SER A 94 -4.49 -5.02 0.86
C SER A 94 -3.50 -4.47 -0.18
N ALA A 95 -2.99 -3.24 0.02
CA ALA A 95 -2.00 -2.67 -0.89
C ALA A 95 -0.65 -3.39 -0.83
N LEU A 96 -0.23 -3.85 0.35
CA LEU A 96 0.98 -4.63 0.53
C LEU A 96 0.84 -6.04 -0.06
N CYS A 97 -0.28 -6.73 0.18
CA CYS A 97 -0.54 -8.04 -0.44
C CYS A 97 -0.52 -7.93 -1.96
N ALA A 98 -1.27 -6.99 -2.54
CA ALA A 98 -1.29 -6.80 -4.00
C ALA A 98 0.10 -6.45 -4.59
N PHE A 99 0.93 -5.73 -3.83
CA PHE A 99 2.30 -5.43 -4.25
C PHE A 99 3.21 -6.66 -4.17
N LEU A 100 3.10 -7.47 -3.12
CA LEU A 100 3.90 -8.69 -2.92
C LEU A 100 3.48 -9.81 -3.86
N ASP A 101 2.19 -9.96 -4.14
CA ASP A 101 1.66 -10.94 -5.11
C ASP A 101 2.24 -10.71 -6.52
N ALA A 102 2.63 -9.47 -6.83
CA ALA A 102 3.28 -9.12 -8.09
C ALA A 102 4.80 -9.40 -8.11
N MET A 103 5.38 -9.87 -7.00
CA MET A 103 6.81 -10.15 -6.88
C MET A 103 7.07 -11.67 -6.84
N ASP A 104 7.77 -12.20 -7.86
CA ASP A 104 8.11 -13.64 -7.97
C ASP A 104 8.87 -14.22 -6.76
N GLY A 105 9.50 -13.36 -5.96
CA GLY A 105 10.30 -13.75 -4.79
C GLY A 105 9.60 -13.62 -3.44
N ALA A 106 8.35 -13.13 -3.39
CA ALA A 106 7.67 -12.84 -2.12
C ALA A 106 7.43 -14.10 -1.26
N ASP A 107 7.12 -15.22 -1.91
CA ASP A 107 6.88 -16.51 -1.23
C ASP A 107 8.14 -17.35 -1.04
N ARG A 108 9.31 -16.86 -1.49
CA ARG A 108 10.55 -17.61 -1.33
C ARG A 108 10.93 -17.63 0.16
N PRO A 109 11.26 -18.80 0.73
CA PRO A 109 11.67 -18.87 2.13
C PRO A 109 12.93 -18.04 2.36
N LEU A 110 12.93 -17.30 3.47
CA LEU A 110 14.11 -16.59 3.95
C LEU A 110 15.24 -17.58 4.26
N PRO A 111 16.52 -17.22 4.07
CA PRO A 111 17.64 -18.03 4.53
C PRO A 111 17.59 -18.30 6.04
N GLU A 112 18.09 -19.46 6.48
CA GLU A 112 18.01 -19.93 7.88
C GLU A 112 18.52 -18.89 8.91
N ALA A 113 19.63 -18.22 8.59
CA ALA A 113 20.20 -17.16 9.43
C ALA A 113 19.24 -15.96 9.63
N GLU A 114 18.46 -15.61 8.61
CA GLU A 114 17.50 -14.50 8.64
C GLU A 114 16.19 -14.89 9.35
N GLN A 115 15.78 -16.15 9.22
CA GLN A 115 14.64 -16.69 9.97
C GLN A 115 14.87 -16.62 11.48
N TYR A 116 16.07 -16.97 11.95
CA TYR A 116 16.41 -16.90 13.38
C TYR A 116 16.38 -15.47 13.92
N ARG A 117 16.73 -14.48 13.11
CA ARG A 117 16.67 -13.05 13.49
C ARG A 117 15.23 -12.58 13.71
N LEU A 118 14.29 -13.03 12.86
CA LEU A 118 12.88 -12.67 12.97
C LEU A 118 12.19 -13.39 14.13
N ASN A 119 12.51 -14.67 14.34
CA ASN A 119 11.96 -15.51 15.40
C ASN A 119 12.73 -15.38 16.74
N GLY A 120 13.80 -14.58 16.76
CA GLY A 120 14.83 -14.50 17.79
C GLY A 120 14.42 -13.81 19.09
N LYS A 121 13.15 -13.47 19.27
CA LYS A 121 12.56 -13.37 20.62
C LYS A 121 11.93 -14.72 20.94
N LYS A 122 12.79 -15.73 21.13
CA LYS A 122 12.37 -16.98 21.77
C LYS A 122 11.70 -16.62 23.10
N LEU A 123 10.42 -16.93 23.16
CA LEU A 123 9.62 -17.18 24.37
C LEU A 123 10.55 -17.68 25.49
N LYS A 124 10.70 -16.90 26.56
CA LYS A 124 11.20 -17.42 27.83
C LYS A 124 10.11 -18.25 28.48
#